data_AF-A0A920R5W9-F1
#
_entry.id   AF-A0A920R5W9-F1
#
_cell.length_a   1.000
_cell.length_b   1.000
_cell.length_c   1.000
_cell.angle_alpha   90.00
_cell.angle_beta   90.00
_cell.angle_gamma   90.00
#
_symmetry.space_group_name_H-M   'P 1'
#
loop_
_entity.id
_entity.type
_entity.pdbx_description
1 polymer ?
#
loop_
_entity_poly.entity_id
_entity_poly.type
_entity_poly.pdbx_seq_one_letter_code
_entity_poly.pdbx_strand_id
1 'polypeptide(L)'
;MAKGILFASAMDLEWNNLALQGLFLPFVHEILRHLVQPESNQRSFRIGDNFSLDPSGEANVIDAQDADGNAIEFTNDGFVIQAGTPGFISADIDGEPAQFAINILPEESNFARTPIENLYDSIINPDTNPIRSREVQTAQLIEELERPQRIWWWILALVMALIIAEALIANRTYR
;
A
#
# COMPACT_ATOMS: atom_id res chain seq x y z
N MET A 1 -0.09 15.13 -14.16
CA MET A 1 0.64 14.17 -15.01
C MET A 1 -0.26 12.95 -15.20
N ALA A 2 -0.38 12.37 -16.40
CA ALA A 2 -1.21 11.17 -16.59
C ALA A 2 -0.45 9.92 -16.09
N LYS A 3 -1.07 9.12 -15.23
CA LYS A 3 -0.54 7.81 -14.81
C LYS A 3 -0.96 6.73 -15.81
N GLY A 4 -0.03 5.84 -16.15
CA GLY A 4 -0.26 4.71 -17.05
C GLY A 4 0.33 3.42 -16.47
N ILE A 5 -0.37 2.31 -16.68
CA ILE A 5 0.09 0.96 -16.36
C ILE A 5 0.04 0.14 -17.65
N LEU A 6 1.06 -0.68 -17.89
CA LEU A 6 1.07 -1.65 -18.98
C LEU A 6 0.87 -3.06 -18.40
N PHE A 7 -0.22 -3.71 -18.81
CA PHE A 7 -0.46 -5.12 -18.53
C PHE A 7 -0.37 -5.92 -19.83
N ALA A 8 0.56 -6.88 -19.91
CA ALA A 8 0.92 -7.58 -21.14
C ALA A 8 0.19 -8.93 -21.32
N SER A 9 -0.96 -9.14 -20.67
CA SER A 9 -1.76 -10.36 -20.77
C SER A 9 -3.25 -10.05 -20.94
N ALA A 10 -4.05 -11.05 -21.32
CA ALA A 10 -5.49 -10.90 -21.42
C ALA A 10 -6.13 -10.87 -20.02
N MET A 11 -7.18 -10.08 -19.84
CA MET A 11 -8.01 -10.08 -18.63
C MET A 11 -9.17 -11.08 -18.71
N ASP A 12 -8.96 -12.17 -19.43
CA ASP A 12 -9.98 -13.19 -19.72
C ASP A 12 -9.35 -14.60 -19.70
N LEU A 13 -10.22 -15.61 -19.66
CA LEU A 13 -9.90 -17.03 -19.56
C LEU A 13 -9.24 -17.61 -20.81
N GLU A 14 -9.15 -16.83 -21.90
CA GLU A 14 -8.58 -17.29 -23.16
C GLU A 14 -7.07 -17.55 -23.09
N TRP A 15 -6.32 -16.77 -22.30
CA TRP A 15 -4.85 -16.84 -22.24
C TRP A 15 -4.29 -17.12 -20.84
N ASN A 16 -5.08 -16.94 -19.78
CA ASN A 16 -4.68 -17.27 -18.42
C ASN A 16 -5.91 -17.61 -17.55
N ASN A 17 -5.70 -18.14 -16.36
CA ASN A 17 -6.78 -18.41 -15.40
C ASN A 17 -6.88 -17.35 -14.30
N LEU A 18 -6.28 -16.17 -14.49
CA LEU A 18 -6.19 -15.12 -13.47
C LEU A 18 -7.58 -14.74 -12.97
N ALA A 19 -8.56 -14.59 -13.87
CA ALA A 19 -9.94 -14.26 -13.54
C ALA A 19 -10.66 -15.27 -12.63
N LEU A 20 -10.13 -16.49 -12.47
CA LEU A 20 -10.66 -17.51 -11.54
C LEU A 20 -9.93 -17.52 -10.19
N GLN A 21 -8.80 -16.81 -10.09
CA GLN A 21 -8.02 -16.75 -8.86
C GLN A 21 -8.57 -15.66 -7.93
N GLY A 22 -8.50 -15.89 -6.62
CA GLY A 22 -8.92 -14.90 -5.62
C GLY A 22 -8.18 -13.56 -5.70
N LEU A 23 -6.99 -13.54 -6.33
CA LEU A 23 -6.17 -12.34 -6.51
C LEU A 23 -6.69 -11.40 -7.62
N PHE A 24 -7.59 -11.84 -8.50
CA PHE A 24 -8.07 -11.01 -9.62
C PHE A 24 -8.74 -9.73 -9.15
N LEU A 25 -9.69 -9.84 -8.22
CA LEU A 25 -10.46 -8.69 -7.72
C LEU A 25 -9.58 -7.65 -7.03
N PRO A 26 -8.70 -7.99 -6.05
CA PRO A 26 -7.80 -7.00 -5.45
C PRO A 26 -6.79 -6.43 -6.46
N PHE A 27 -6.33 -7.21 -7.44
CA PHE A 27 -5.46 -6.71 -8.49
C PHE A 27 -6.13 -5.63 -9.36
N VAL A 28 -7.35 -5.90 -9.85
CA VAL A 28 -8.13 -4.92 -10.63
C VAL A 28 -8.45 -3.70 -9.80
N HIS A 29 -8.82 -3.89 -8.53
CA HIS A 29 -9.09 -2.81 -7.59
C HIS A 29 -7.88 -1.89 -7.44
N GLU A 30 -6.68 -2.45 -7.25
CA GLU A 30 -5.45 -1.66 -7.11
C GLU A 30 -5.05 -0.95 -8.41
N ILE A 31 -5.22 -1.57 -9.58
CA ILE A 31 -5.01 -0.89 -10.86
C ILE A 31 -5.92 0.33 -10.98
N LEU A 32 -7.21 0.15 -10.73
CA LEU A 32 -8.17 1.25 -10.80
C LEU A 32 -7.84 2.32 -9.77
N ARG A 33 -7.55 1.93 -8.53
CA ARG A 33 -7.14 2.86 -7.47
C ARG A 33 -5.90 3.66 -7.88
N HIS A 34 -4.90 3.01 -8.45
CA HIS A 34 -3.67 3.67 -8.89
C HIS A 34 -3.88 4.64 -10.07
N LEU A 35 -4.75 4.27 -11.01
CA LEU A 35 -5.06 5.09 -12.19
C LEU A 35 -6.01 6.27 -11.87
N VAL A 36 -6.89 6.09 -10.89
CA VAL A 36 -7.90 7.09 -10.50
C VAL A 36 -7.39 8.03 -9.41
N GLN A 37 -6.38 7.62 -8.64
CA GLN A 37 -5.76 8.52 -7.66
C GLN A 37 -5.28 9.79 -8.36
N PRO A 38 -5.89 10.96 -8.05
CA PRO A 38 -5.33 12.22 -8.48
C PRO A 38 -3.88 12.31 -8.01
N GLU A 39 -3.06 13.12 -8.68
CA GLU A 39 -1.86 13.68 -8.06
C GLU A 39 -2.37 14.46 -6.83
N SER A 40 -2.54 13.75 -5.71
CA SER A 40 -3.00 14.36 -4.47
C SER A 40 -1.83 15.18 -3.99
N ASN A 41 -1.78 16.44 -4.40
CA ASN A 41 -0.92 17.39 -3.74
C ASN A 41 -1.30 17.32 -2.27
N GLN A 42 -0.36 16.91 -1.43
CA GLN A 42 -0.66 16.51 -0.06
C GLN A 42 -1.19 17.74 0.68
N ARG A 43 -2.50 17.78 0.93
CA ARG A 43 -3.16 18.89 1.64
C ARG A 43 -3.48 18.54 3.09
N SER A 44 -2.92 17.45 3.60
CA SER A 44 -3.03 17.04 4.99
C SER A 44 -1.66 16.98 5.64
N PHE A 45 -1.51 17.73 6.71
CA PHE A 45 -0.30 17.86 7.50
C PHE A 45 -0.60 17.58 8.97
N ARG A 46 0.45 17.41 9.75
CA ARG A 46 0.38 17.22 11.20
C ARG A 46 0.86 18.47 11.91
N ILE A 47 0.44 18.65 13.15
CA ILE A 47 1.00 19.71 14.01
C ILE A 47 2.53 19.53 14.09
N GLY A 48 3.26 20.63 13.96
CA GLY A 48 4.71 20.67 13.96
C GLY A 48 5.36 20.50 12.59
N ASP A 49 4.63 20.05 11.57
CA ASP A 49 5.15 19.93 10.20
C ASP A 49 5.43 21.32 9.60
N ASN A 50 6.53 21.41 8.85
CA ASN A 50 6.84 22.57 8.01
C ASN A 50 6.47 22.26 6.56
N PHE A 51 5.56 23.05 5.99
CA PHE A 51 5.08 22.85 4.62
C PHE A 51 4.86 24.19 3.92
N SER A 52 4.86 24.17 2.58
CA SER A 52 4.53 25.34 1.76
C SER A 52 3.04 25.34 1.41
N LEU A 53 2.44 26.54 1.45
CA LEU A 53 1.09 26.77 0.95
C LEU A 53 1.05 26.96 -0.57
N ASP A 54 2.20 26.94 -1.26
CA ASP A 54 2.30 26.87 -2.71
C ASP A 54 2.63 25.43 -3.20
N PRO A 55 1.60 24.61 -3.46
CA PRO A 55 1.77 23.27 -4.00
C PRO A 55 2.40 23.20 -5.40
N SER A 56 2.40 24.29 -6.16
CA SER A 56 2.87 24.38 -7.55
C SER A 56 4.28 25.00 -7.67
N GLY A 57 4.68 25.82 -6.71
CA GLY A 57 5.93 26.59 -6.75
C GLY A 57 5.90 27.76 -7.76
N GLU A 58 4.72 28.12 -8.27
CA GLU A 58 4.53 29.16 -9.29
C GLU A 58 3.70 30.34 -8.78
N ALA A 59 3.23 30.30 -7.52
CA ALA A 59 2.33 31.31 -6.98
C ALA A 59 3.07 32.63 -6.71
N ASN A 60 2.42 33.75 -7.03
CA ASN A 60 3.02 35.08 -6.87
C ASN A 60 2.52 35.78 -5.60
N VAL A 61 1.24 35.59 -5.26
CA VAL A 61 0.63 36.12 -4.03
C VAL A 61 -0.21 35.02 -3.38
N ILE A 62 0.00 34.83 -2.07
CA ILE A 62 -0.83 33.94 -1.23
C ILE A 62 -1.35 34.74 -0.05
N ASP A 63 -2.67 34.75 0.12
CA ASP A 63 -3.32 35.20 1.36
C ASP A 63 -3.82 33.97 2.11
N ALA A 64 -3.46 33.81 3.38
CA ALA A 64 -3.83 32.63 4.15
C ALA A 64 -4.38 32.99 5.52
N GLN A 65 -5.33 32.19 5.98
CA GLN A 65 -6.00 32.32 7.26
C GLN A 65 -5.84 31.01 8.04
N ASP A 66 -5.42 31.12 9.30
CA ASP A 66 -5.31 30.00 10.22
C ASP A 66 -6.70 29.44 10.59
N ALA A 67 -6.74 28.30 11.29
CA ALA A 67 -7.95 27.67 11.81
C ALA A 67 -8.79 28.60 12.70
N ASP A 68 -8.15 29.57 13.36
CA ASP A 68 -8.80 30.59 14.20
C ASP A 68 -9.29 31.82 13.40
N GLY A 69 -9.07 31.87 12.08
CA GLY A 69 -9.45 32.99 11.20
C GLY A 69 -8.47 34.17 11.23
N ASN A 70 -7.30 34.00 11.85
CA ASN A 70 -6.25 35.02 11.84
C ASN A 70 -5.46 34.96 10.53
N ALA A 71 -5.14 36.11 9.94
CA ALA A 71 -4.29 36.18 8.75
C ALA A 71 -2.86 35.71 9.09
N ILE A 72 -2.28 34.91 8.20
CA ILE A 72 -0.91 34.41 8.31
C ILE A 72 -0.01 35.33 7.49
N GLU A 73 0.90 36.04 8.16
CA GLU A 73 1.89 36.87 7.48
C GLU A 73 3.09 36.03 7.02
N PHE A 74 3.36 36.04 5.72
CA PHE A 74 4.53 35.37 5.14
C PHE A 74 5.73 36.31 5.17
N THR A 75 6.81 35.88 5.82
CA THR A 75 8.11 36.59 5.78
C THR A 75 9.07 35.99 4.75
N ASN A 76 8.68 34.90 4.07
CA ASN A 76 9.54 34.13 3.18
C ASN A 76 8.94 34.01 1.77
N ASP A 77 9.81 33.97 0.75
CA ASP A 77 9.40 33.86 -0.67
C ASP A 77 8.77 32.50 -1.03
N GLY A 78 8.91 31.49 -0.16
CA GLY A 78 8.40 30.14 -0.39
C GLY A 78 7.08 29.83 0.30
N PHE A 79 6.44 30.82 0.94
CA PHE A 79 5.17 30.67 1.66
C PHE A 79 5.15 29.45 2.61
N VAL A 80 6.24 29.30 3.38
CA VAL A 80 6.47 28.13 4.24
C VAL A 80 5.99 28.47 5.63
N ILE A 81 5.10 27.63 6.16
CA ILE A 81 4.57 27.80 7.51
C ILE A 81 4.82 26.53 8.32
N GLN A 82 4.83 26.70 9.64
CA GLN A 82 4.77 25.59 10.56
C GLN A 82 3.32 25.39 11.00
N ALA A 83 2.83 24.15 10.95
CA ALA A 83 1.52 23.78 11.45
C ALA A 83 1.44 23.94 12.98
N GLY A 84 1.01 25.12 13.46
CA GLY A 84 0.91 25.42 14.89
C GLY A 84 -0.43 25.01 15.52
N THR A 85 -1.52 25.15 14.77
CA THR A 85 -2.89 25.00 15.28
C THR A 85 -3.61 23.86 14.53
N PRO A 86 -4.28 22.92 15.22
CA PRO A 86 -5.12 21.93 14.55
C PRO A 86 -6.35 22.58 13.91
N GLY A 87 -6.74 22.10 12.73
CA GLY A 87 -7.91 22.60 12.03
C GLY A 87 -7.70 22.71 10.52
N PHE A 88 -8.39 23.66 9.89
CA PHE A 88 -8.28 23.94 8.47
C PHE A 88 -7.65 25.31 8.26
N ILE A 89 -6.57 25.35 7.50
CA ILE A 89 -6.01 26.60 6.97
C ILE A 89 -6.61 26.82 5.59
N SER A 90 -7.18 28.01 5.38
CA SER A 90 -7.66 28.44 4.06
C SER A 90 -6.63 29.36 3.45
N ALA A 91 -6.23 29.10 2.20
CA ALA A 91 -5.33 29.96 1.45
C ALA A 91 -5.98 30.34 0.11
N ASP A 92 -5.84 31.59 -0.29
CA ASP A 92 -6.15 32.06 -1.64
C ASP A 92 -4.83 32.19 -2.39
N ILE A 93 -4.64 31.37 -3.42
CA ILE A 93 -3.41 31.27 -4.20
C ILE A 93 -3.70 31.88 -5.57
N ASP A 94 -3.23 33.10 -5.81
CA ASP A 94 -3.49 33.85 -7.05
C ASP A 94 -4.99 33.87 -7.49
N GLY A 95 -5.92 33.93 -6.53
CA GLY A 95 -7.37 33.92 -6.78
C GLY A 95 -8.04 32.54 -6.76
N GLU A 96 -7.27 31.46 -6.58
CA GLU A 96 -7.79 30.10 -6.45
C GLU A 96 -7.80 29.65 -4.97
N PRO A 97 -8.99 29.38 -4.39
CA PRO A 97 -9.09 28.96 -3.00
C PRO A 97 -8.58 27.52 -2.80
N ALA A 98 -7.63 27.37 -1.88
CA ALA A 98 -7.09 26.12 -1.39
C ALA A 98 -7.38 25.94 0.11
N GLN A 99 -7.49 24.69 0.54
CA GLN A 99 -7.66 24.33 1.95
C GLN A 99 -6.65 23.25 2.32
N PHE A 100 -6.06 23.41 3.50
CA PHE A 100 -5.09 22.52 4.08
C PHE A 100 -5.59 22.05 5.45
N ALA A 101 -5.54 20.75 5.70
CA ALA A 101 -5.98 20.15 6.94
C ALA A 101 -4.77 19.86 7.83
N ILE A 102 -4.80 20.40 9.05
CA ILE A 102 -3.80 20.13 10.09
C ILE A 102 -4.41 19.20 11.12
N ASN A 103 -3.80 18.03 11.27
CA ASN A 103 -4.26 16.98 12.16
C ASN A 103 -3.36 16.86 13.39
N ILE A 104 -3.96 16.54 14.53
CA ILE A 104 -3.23 16.06 15.72
C ILE A 104 -2.70 14.64 15.48
N LEU A 105 -1.55 14.31 16.06
CA LEU A 105 -1.06 12.94 16.05
C LEU A 105 -1.91 12.09 17.00
N PRO A 106 -2.53 10.97 16.55
CA PRO A 106 -3.36 10.13 17.41
C PRO A 106 -2.61 9.57 18.64
N GLU A 107 -1.30 9.36 18.48
CA GLU A 107 -0.38 8.90 19.52
C GLU A 107 -0.20 9.90 20.66
N GLU A 108 -0.29 11.21 20.41
CA GLU A 108 -0.25 12.23 21.48
C GLU A 108 -1.45 12.15 22.41
N SER A 109 -2.58 11.64 21.90
CA SER A 109 -3.82 11.45 22.68
C SER A 109 -3.84 10.13 23.46
N ASN A 110 -2.80 9.30 23.34
CA ASN A 110 -2.71 8.04 24.05
C ASN A 110 -2.10 8.23 25.45
N PHE A 111 -2.96 8.38 26.45
CA PHE A 111 -2.57 8.46 27.87
C PHE A 111 -2.41 7.11 28.56
N ALA A 112 -2.29 5.99 27.82
CA ALA A 112 -2.01 4.70 28.43
C ALA A 112 -0.69 4.75 29.20
N ARG A 113 -0.66 4.15 30.40
CA ARG A 113 0.57 4.07 31.19
C ARG A 113 1.58 3.17 30.46
N THR A 114 2.68 3.75 30.02
CA THR A 114 3.82 3.00 29.48
C THR A 114 4.66 2.46 30.65
N PRO A 115 4.89 1.13 30.74
CA PRO A 115 5.85 0.55 31.68
C PRO A 115 7.25 1.12 31.46
N ILE A 116 7.98 1.39 32.55
CA ILE A 116 9.31 2.01 32.50
C ILE A 116 10.33 1.18 31.69
N GLU A 117 10.20 -0.14 31.68
CA GLU A 117 10.99 -1.04 30.84
C GLU A 117 10.88 -0.74 29.34
N ASN A 118 9.68 -0.41 28.85
CA ASN A 118 9.44 -0.09 27.44
C ASN A 118 9.93 1.32 27.06
N LEU A 119 10.08 2.23 28.04
CA LEU A 119 10.61 3.58 27.79
C LEU A 119 12.08 3.54 27.40
N TYR A 120 12.88 2.67 28.04
CA TYR A 120 14.28 2.50 27.68
C TYR A 120 14.45 1.96 26.26
N ASP A 121 13.67 0.95 25.89
CA ASP A 121 13.71 0.35 24.56
C ASP A 121 13.23 1.33 23.47
N SER A 122 12.19 2.11 23.73
CA SER A 122 11.67 3.10 22.77
C SER A 122 12.62 4.27 22.50
N ILE A 123 13.45 4.66 23.48
CA ILE A 123 14.43 5.74 23.32
C ILE A 123 15.69 5.23 22.60
N ILE A 124 16.06 3.97 22.85
CA ILE A 124 17.26 3.36 22.28
C ILE A 124 17.02 2.83 20.85
N ASN A 125 15.79 2.40 20.52
CA ASN A 125 15.48 1.82 19.20
C ASN A 125 14.06 2.17 18.69
N PRO A 126 13.84 3.43 18.26
CA PRO A 126 12.52 3.92 17.83
C PRO A 126 12.01 3.36 16.48
N ASP A 127 12.88 2.75 15.66
CA ASP A 127 12.54 2.35 14.28
C ASP A 127 11.95 0.94 14.14
N THR A 128 11.85 0.17 15.24
CA THR A 128 11.26 -1.17 15.17
C THR A 128 9.76 -1.11 15.44
N ASN A 129 9.00 -0.71 14.41
CA ASN A 129 7.61 -1.16 14.30
C ASN A 129 7.60 -2.69 14.43
N PRO A 130 6.73 -3.30 15.25
CA PRO A 130 6.61 -4.76 15.27
C PRO A 130 6.16 -5.20 13.88
N ILE A 131 7.12 -5.75 13.13
CA ILE A 131 6.92 -6.25 11.79
C ILE A 131 5.87 -7.36 11.91
N ARG A 132 4.62 -7.10 11.54
CA ARG A 132 3.71 -8.20 11.20
C ARG A 132 4.34 -8.87 9.99
N SER A 133 5.02 -9.98 10.25
CA SER A 133 5.86 -10.63 9.27
C SER A 133 5.08 -10.97 8.02
N ARG A 134 5.63 -10.53 6.88
CA ARG A 134 5.23 -10.89 5.50
C ARG A 134 5.06 -12.41 5.34
N GLU A 135 5.73 -13.15 6.20
CA GLU A 135 5.66 -14.60 6.42
C GLU A 135 4.22 -15.11 6.66
N VAL A 136 3.36 -14.39 7.40
CA VAL A 136 1.99 -14.85 7.70
C VAL A 136 1.08 -14.77 6.48
N GLN A 137 1.25 -13.74 5.65
CA GLN A 137 0.52 -13.62 4.38
C GLN A 137 1.07 -14.61 3.33
N THR A 138 2.37 -14.88 3.38
CA THR A 138 3.02 -15.86 2.49
C THR A 138 2.62 -17.29 2.88
N ALA A 139 2.46 -17.60 4.18
CA ALA A 139 2.07 -18.92 4.66
C ALA A 139 0.66 -19.33 4.19
N GLN A 140 -0.30 -18.42 4.19
CA GLN A 140 -1.65 -18.69 3.64
C GLN A 140 -1.60 -18.92 2.12
N LEU A 141 -0.75 -18.19 1.41
CA LEU A 141 -0.54 -18.37 -0.04
C LEU A 141 0.16 -19.70 -0.36
N ILE A 142 1.11 -20.12 0.48
CA ILE A 142 1.81 -21.42 0.38
C ILE A 142 0.84 -22.57 0.65
N GLU A 143 -0.04 -22.45 1.64
CA GLU A 143 -1.05 -23.48 1.97
C GLU A 143 -2.05 -23.71 0.82
N GLU A 144 -2.44 -22.65 0.10
CA GLU A 144 -3.28 -22.79 -1.10
C GLU A 144 -2.56 -23.44 -2.29
N LEU A 145 -1.24 -23.20 -2.43
CA LEU A 145 -0.39 -23.80 -3.47
C LEU A 145 -0.04 -25.28 -3.21
N GLU A 146 -0.19 -25.78 -1.98
CA GLU A 146 0.16 -27.16 -1.60
C GLU A 146 -0.91 -28.21 -1.99
N ARG A 147 -2.17 -27.80 -2.16
CA ARG A 147 -3.28 -28.72 -2.51
C ARG A 147 -3.12 -29.48 -3.84
N PRO A 148 -2.70 -28.88 -4.96
CA PRO A 148 -2.61 -29.59 -6.25
C PRO A 148 -1.46 -30.60 -6.36
N GLN A 149 -0.43 -30.53 -5.50
CA GLN A 149 0.75 -31.40 -5.60
C GLN A 149 0.47 -32.87 -5.23
N ARG A 150 -0.58 -33.12 -4.45
CA ARG A 150 -0.92 -34.47 -3.96
C ARG A 150 -1.46 -35.41 -5.05
N ILE A 151 -2.02 -34.88 -6.13
CA ILE A 151 -2.51 -35.68 -7.27
C ILE A 151 -1.35 -36.29 -8.08
N TRP A 152 -0.20 -35.62 -8.14
CA TRP A 152 0.93 -36.03 -8.98
C TRP A 152 1.55 -37.37 -8.53
N TRP A 153 1.59 -37.61 -7.22
CA TRP A 153 2.03 -38.88 -6.66
C TRP A 153 1.19 -40.07 -7.13
N TRP A 154 -0.13 -39.89 -7.28
CA TRP A 154 -1.01 -40.94 -7.80
C TRP A 154 -0.82 -41.15 -9.30
N ILE A 155 -0.56 -40.09 -10.07
CA ILE A 155 -0.24 -40.20 -11.50
C ILE A 155 1.08 -40.97 -11.69
N LEU A 156 2.14 -40.64 -10.93
CA LEU A 156 3.40 -41.37 -10.99
C LEU A 156 3.23 -42.86 -10.61
N ALA A 157 2.48 -43.15 -9.55
CA ALA A 157 2.21 -44.52 -9.14
C ALA A 157 1.47 -45.31 -10.24
N LEU A 158 0.50 -44.69 -10.91
CA LEU A 158 -0.24 -45.29 -12.01
C LEU A 158 0.66 -45.57 -13.22
N VAL A 159 1.52 -44.64 -13.59
CA VAL A 159 2.50 -44.82 -14.69
C VAL A 159 3.47 -45.96 -14.36
N MET A 160 3.96 -46.01 -13.12
CA MET A 160 4.84 -47.09 -12.65
C MET A 160 4.15 -48.46 -12.73
N ALA A 161 2.88 -48.54 -12.32
CA ALA A 161 2.10 -49.77 -12.42
C ALA A 161 1.88 -50.20 -13.88
N LEU A 162 1.64 -49.26 -14.80
CA LEU A 162 1.52 -49.52 -16.23
C LEU A 162 2.80 -50.09 -16.83
N ILE A 163 3.96 -49.52 -16.47
CA ILE A 163 5.27 -50.01 -16.93
C ILE A 163 5.52 -51.45 -16.44
N ILE A 164 5.19 -51.75 -15.18
CA ILE A 164 5.34 -53.11 -14.64
C ILE A 164 4.39 -54.08 -15.35
N ALA A 165 3.15 -53.67 -15.62
CA ALA A 165 2.19 -54.49 -16.34
C ALA A 165 2.67 -54.82 -17.76
N GLU A 166 3.14 -53.83 -18.50
CA GLU A 166 3.74 -54.01 -19.84
C GLU A 166 4.95 -54.95 -19.80
N ALA A 167 5.85 -54.78 -18.81
CA ALA A 167 7.02 -55.65 -18.66
C ALA A 167 6.63 -57.11 -18.39
N LEU A 168 5.59 -57.35 -17.59
CA LEU A 168 5.09 -58.70 -17.30
C LEU A 168 4.41 -59.34 -18.52
N ILE A 169 3.62 -58.55 -19.27
CA ILE A 169 2.95 -59.02 -20.49
C ILE A 169 3.99 -59.35 -21.58
N ALA A 170 4.99 -58.47 -21.77
CA ALA A 170 6.07 -58.68 -22.73
C ALA A 170 6.90 -59.92 -22.39
N ASN A 171 7.24 -60.12 -21.12
CA ASN A 171 7.98 -61.30 -20.66
C ASN A 171 7.20 -62.61 -20.88
N ARG A 172 5.86 -62.56 -20.81
CA ARG A 172 5.01 -63.75 -21.01
C ARG A 172 4.74 -64.08 -22.48
N THR A 173 4.93 -63.12 -23.39
CA THR A 173 4.57 -63.26 -24.82
C THR A 173 5.77 -63.67 -25.70
N TYR A 174 6.99 -63.73 -25.16
CA TYR A 174 8.19 -64.15 -25.90
C TYR A 174 8.45 -65.67 -25.85
N ARG A 175 7.40 -66.50 -25.81
CA ARG A 175 7.53 -67.97 -25.81
C ARG A 175 6.71 -68.62 -26.91
#